data_AF-A0A442WF82-F1
#
_entry.id   AF-A0A442WF82-F1
#
_cell.length_a   1.000
_cell.length_b   1.000
_cell.length_c   1.000
_cell.angle_alpha   90.00
_cell.angle_beta   90.00
_cell.angle_gamma   90.00
#
_symmetry.space_group_name_H-M   'P 1'
#
loop_
_entity.id
_entity.type
_entity.pdbx_description
1 polymer ?
#
loop_
_entity_poly.entity_id
_entity_poly.type
_entity_poly.pdbx_seq_one_letter_code
_entity_poly.pdbx_strand_id
1 'polypeptide(L)' 'LVEEFAQGPHFIAQIMGNEVIGVTAGEFHRPPHFVFRGGIFPAQLTDEEHERIVDVSLSCLRALDLGWGPTNIELRWT' A
#
# COMPACT_ATOMS: atom_id res chain seq x y z
N LEU A 1 14.14 8.99 11.92
CA LEU A 1 13.62 9.99 10.98
C LEU A 1 12.40 10.63 11.62
N VAL A 2 12.20 11.94 11.44
CA VAL A 2 10.92 12.60 11.77
C VAL A 2 10.34 13.08 10.45
N GLU A 3 9.10 12.70 10.15
CA GLU A 3 8.39 13.02 8.93
C GLU A 3 6.96 13.46 9.24
N GLU A 4 6.30 14.08 8.26
CA GLU A 4 4.91 14.48 8.38
C GLU A 4 3.99 13.25 8.52
N PHE A 5 3.00 13.34 9.40
CA PHE A 5 2.00 12.29 9.53
C PHE A 5 0.93 12.40 8.44
N ALA A 6 1.04 11.56 7.42
CA ALA A 6 0.02 11.42 6.39
C ALA A 6 -1.29 10.83 6.96
N GLN A 7 -2.30 11.69 7.13
CA GLN A 7 -3.60 11.31 7.68
C GLN A 7 -4.53 10.79 6.57
N GLY A 8 -4.81 9.48 6.59
CA GLY A 8 -5.72 8.87 5.63
C GLY A 8 -5.81 7.35 5.75
N PRO A 9 -6.65 6.68 4.95
CA PRO A 9 -6.70 5.21 4.87
C PRO A 9 -5.33 4.62 4.54
N HIS A 10 -5.07 3.41 5.04
CA HIS A 10 -3.84 2.68 4.75
C HIS A 10 -4.12 1.52 3.79
N PHE A 11 -3.26 1.38 2.79
CA PHE A 11 -3.34 0.32 1.80
C PHE A 11 -2.01 -0.41 1.67
N ILE A 12 -2.09 -1.70 1.37
CA ILE A 12 -0.93 -2.55 1.08
C ILE A 12 -1.13 -3.18 -0.28
N ALA A 13 -0.33 -2.78 -1.27
CA ALA A 13 -0.28 -3.43 -2.57
C ALA A 13 0.63 -4.68 -2.45
N GLN A 14 0.06 -5.85 -2.74
CA GLN A 14 0.77 -7.13 -2.82
C GLN A 14 1.25 -7.33 -4.25
N ILE A 15 2.55 -7.57 -4.45
CA ILE A 15 3.17 -7.50 -5.78
C ILE A 15 4.03 -8.74 -6.02
N MET A 16 3.94 -9.31 -7.22
CA MET A 16 4.80 -10.38 -7.71
C MET A 16 5.53 -9.88 -8.97
N GLY A 17 6.83 -9.62 -8.86
CA GLY A 17 7.60 -9.00 -9.95
C GLY A 17 7.09 -7.59 -10.27
N ASN A 18 6.42 -7.42 -11.41
CA ASN A 18 5.86 -6.14 -11.86
C ASN A 18 4.31 -6.17 -11.97
N GLU A 19 3.67 -7.08 -11.24
CA GLU A 19 2.21 -7.24 -11.24
C GLU A 19 1.68 -7.07 -9.81
N VAL A 20 0.72 -6.15 -9.63
CA VAL A 20 -0.03 -6.02 -8.39
C VAL A 20 -1.11 -7.10 -8.38
N ILE A 21 -0.97 -8.09 -7.50
CA ILE A 21 -1.87 -9.24 -7.40
C ILE A 21 -3.04 -9.00 -6.44
N GLY A 22 -3.02 -7.88 -5.71
CA GLY A 22 -4.15 -7.43 -4.91
C GLY A 22 -3.78 -6.29 -3.96
N VAL A 23 -4.80 -5.62 -3.44
CA VAL A 23 -4.63 -4.53 -2.48
C VAL A 23 -5.43 -4.84 -1.22
N THR A 24 -4.81 -4.67 -0.06
CA THR A 24 -5.45 -4.81 1.26
C THR A 24 -5.68 -3.43 1.86
N ALA A 25 -6.86 -3.16 2.40
CA ALA A 25 -7.08 -1.99 3.26
C ALA A 25 -6.69 -2.36 4.70
N GLY A 26 -5.67 -1.68 5.25
CA GLY A 26 -5.13 -1.95 6.58
C GLY A 26 -5.85 -1.17 7.68
N GLU A 27 -6.23 -1.86 8.76
CA GLU A 27 -6.77 -1.24 9.96
C GLU A 27 -5.72 -1.25 11.08
N PHE A 28 -5.49 -0.10 11.69
CA PHE A 28 -4.63 0.02 12.87
C PHE A 28 -5.46 0.05 14.16
N HIS A 29 -4.82 -0.37 15.25
CA HIS A 29 -5.26 -0.06 16.60
C HIS A 29 -5.13 1.44 16.90
N ARG A 30 -5.50 1.82 18.12
CA ARG A 30 -5.46 3.22 18.54
C ARG A 30 -4.02 3.75 18.57
N PRO A 31 -3.81 5.04 18.23
CA PRO A 31 -2.52 5.69 18.38
C PRO A 31 -2.01 5.63 19.84
N PRO A 32 -0.70 5.82 20.08
CA PRO A 32 0.30 6.37 19.15
C PRO A 32 1.00 5.34 18.27
N HIS A 33 0.75 4.05 18.47
CA HIS A 33 1.45 2.98 17.75
C HIS A 33 0.67 2.52 16.52
N PHE A 34 1.38 2.24 15.42
CA PHE A 34 0.83 1.70 14.18
C PHE A 34 0.76 0.16 14.22
N VAL A 35 0.05 -0.38 15.20
CA VAL A 35 -0.14 -1.84 15.32
C VAL A 35 -1.35 -2.26 14.50
N PHE A 36 -1.17 -3.17 13.54
CA PHE A 36 -2.30 -3.71 12.76
C PHE A 36 -3.29 -4.44 13.66
N ARG A 37 -4.57 -4.13 13.46
CA ARG A 37 -5.71 -4.84 14.03
C ARG A 37 -6.25 -5.90 13.06
N GLY A 38 -6.15 -5.63 11.76
CA GLY A 38 -6.63 -6.50 10.69
C GLY A 38 -6.57 -5.80 9.34
N GLY A 39 -7.17 -6.42 8.33
CA GLY A 39 -7.31 -5.81 7.01
C GLY A 39 -8.44 -6.43 6.21
N ILE A 40 -8.90 -5.69 5.19
CA ILE A 40 -9.95 -6.11 4.26
C ILE A 40 -9.27 -6.42 2.92
N PHE A 41 -9.46 -7.65 2.42
CA PHE A 41 -8.95 -8.10 1.14
C PHE A 41 -10.07 -8.79 0.32
N PRO A 42 -10.30 -8.38 -0.94
CA PRO A 42 -9.70 -7.22 -1.59
C PRO A 42 -10.20 -5.91 -0.97
N ALA A 43 -9.37 -4.86 -1.00
CA ALA A 43 -9.77 -3.51 -0.61
C ALA A 43 -10.94 -3.05 -1.48
N GLN A 44 -11.90 -2.34 -0.87
CA GLN A 44 -12.99 -1.71 -1.61
C GLN A 44 -12.47 -0.41 -2.22
N LEU A 45 -12.08 -0.47 -3.48
CA LEU A 45 -11.53 0.64 -4.25
C LEU A 45 -12.38 0.90 -5.48
N THR A 46 -12.45 2.16 -5.89
CA THR A 46 -12.86 2.53 -7.25
C THR A 46 -11.76 2.15 -8.24
N ASP A 47 -12.12 2.06 -9.52
CA ASP A 47 -11.15 1.76 -10.59
C ASP A 47 -10.01 2.78 -10.62
N GLU A 48 -10.32 4.07 -10.40
CA GLU A 48 -9.33 5.16 -10.35
C GLU A 48 -8.37 5.03 -9.15
N GLU A 49 -8.88 4.72 -7.96
CA GLU A 49 -8.04 4.50 -6.78
C GLU A 49 -7.13 3.29 -6.97
N HIS A 50 -7.66 2.21 -7.53
CA HIS A 50 -6.89 1.01 -7.84
C HIS A 50 -5.77 1.32 -8.85
N GLU A 51 -6.09 1.94 -9.98
CA GLU A 51 -5.11 2.32 -11.01
C GLU A 51 -4.00 3.19 -10.43
N ARG A 52 -4.36 4.20 -9.62
CA ARG A 52 -3.38 5.10 -9.00
C ARG A 52 -2.47 4.38 -7.99
N ILE A 53 -3.01 3.46 -7.20
CA ILE A 53 -2.22 2.63 -6.28
C ILE A 53 -1.24 1.75 -7.06
N VAL A 54 -1.69 1.13 -8.15
CA VAL A 54 -0.83 0.28 -9.01
C VAL A 54 0.31 1.10 -9.59
N ASP A 55 0.00 2.24 -10.21
CA ASP A 55 0.98 3.08 -10.89
C ASP A 55 2.07 3.59 -9.95
N VAL A 56 1.68 4.11 -8.78
CA VAL A 56 2.63 4.58 -7.77
C VAL A 56 3.49 3.43 -7.25
N SER A 57 2.87 2.29 -6.92
CA SER A 57 3.61 1.15 -6.35
C SER A 57 4.67 0.61 -7.32
N LEU A 58 4.30 0.39 -8.59
CA LEU A 58 5.24 -0.10 -9.59
C LEU A 58 6.32 0.94 -9.93
N SER A 59 5.99 2.24 -9.90
CA SER A 59 6.97 3.30 -10.07
C SER A 59 8.02 3.29 -8.94
N CYS A 60 7.59 3.13 -7.68
CA CYS A 60 8.48 3.01 -6.53
C CYS A 60 9.42 1.81 -6.64
N LEU A 61 8.90 0.63 -7.00
CA LEU A 61 9.74 -0.56 -7.15
C LEU A 61 10.77 -0.41 -8.27
N ARG A 62 10.39 0.18 -9.41
CA ARG A 62 11.33 0.47 -10.50
C ARG A 62 12.42 1.44 -10.06
N ALA A 63 12.07 2.48 -9.30
CA ALA A 63 13.05 3.45 -8.79
C ALA A 63 14.08 2.83 -7.83
N LEU A 64 13.71 1.73 -7.17
CA LEU A 64 14.56 1.00 -6.23
C LEU A 64 15.24 -0.24 -6.85
N ASP A 65 15.00 -0.52 -8.14
CA ASP A 65 15.46 -1.73 -8.84
C ASP A 65 14.99 -3.05 -8.16
N LEU A 66 13.78 -3.03 -7.60
CA LEU A 66 13.15 -4.14 -6.88
C LEU A 66 12.07 -4.85 -7.72
N GLY A 67 12.40 -5.18 -8.97
CA GLY A 67 11.46 -5.78 -9.94
C GLY A 67 11.35 -7.30 -9.92
N TRP A 68 11.93 -7.98 -8.92
CA TRP A 68 12.00 -9.45 -8.86
C TRP A 68 11.44 -9.99 -7.55
N GLY A 69 10.61 -11.04 -7.65
CA GLY A 69 10.05 -11.73 -6.48
C GLY A 69 8.86 -11.03 -5.82
N PRO A 70 8.41 -11.54 -4.66
CA PRO A 70 7.32 -10.96 -3.88
C PRO A 70 7.76 -9.66 -3.20
N THR A 71 6.97 -8.61 -3.33
CA THR A 71 7.18 -7.32 -2.67
C THR A 71 5.85 -6.74 -2.20
N ASN A 72 5.91 -5.84 -1.21
CA ASN A 72 4.75 -5.08 -0.74
C ASN A 72 5.10 -3.59 -0.71
N ILE A 73 4.14 -2.76 -1.12
CA ILE A 73 4.21 -1.31 -0.93
C ILE A 73 3.07 -0.91 0.00
N GLU A 74 3.41 -0.19 1.07
CA GLU A 74 2.45 0.39 2.02
C GLU A 74 2.23 1.87 1.71
N LEU A 75 0.97 2.29 1.67
CA LEU A 75 0.56 3.64 1.28
C LEU A 75 -0.42 4.23 2.28
N ARG A 76 -0.37 5.55 2.47
CA ARG A 76 -1.45 6.35 3.06
C ARG A 76 -2.08 7.18 1.96
N TRP A 77 -3.41 7.12 1.82
CA TRP A 77 -4.15 7.91 0.85
C TRP A 77 -4.60 9.23 1.49
N THR A 78 -4.02 10.35 1.06
CA THR A 78 -4.28 11.70 1.60
C THR A 78 -4.95 12.61 0.59
#